data_AF-A0A1G6WNI9-F1
#
_entry.id   AF-A0A1G6WNI9-F1
#
_cell.length_a   1.000
_cell.length_b   1.000
_cell.length_c   1.000
_cell.angle_alpha   90.00
_cell.angle_beta   90.00
_cell.angle_gamma   90.00
#
_symmetry.space_group_name_H-M   'P 1'
#
loop_
_entity.id
_entity.type
_entity.pdbx_description
1 polymer ?
#
loop_
_entity_poly.entity_id
_entity_poly.type
_entity_poly.pdbx_seq_one_letter_code
_entity_poly.pdbx_strand_id
1 'polypeptide(L)' 'MDQAEFRTIDGQIDAVARRTSHALLALDGLRRSPDPAMRLAYREVHDLVGDLGALRVTVGSLATPPRRTA' A
#
# COMPACT_ATOMS: atom_id res chain seq x y z
N MET A 1 -2.43 -5.45 21.61
CA MET A 1 -2.36 -4.22 20.81
C MET A 1 -3.61 -3.42 21.07
N ASP A 2 -3.50 -2.18 21.52
CA ASP A 2 -4.66 -1.33 21.83
C ASP A 2 -5.15 -0.55 20.59
N GLN A 3 -6.30 0.11 20.70
CA GLN A 3 -6.85 0.89 19.58
C GLN A 3 -5.97 2.07 19.15
N ALA A 4 -5.17 2.64 20.06
CA ALA A 4 -4.28 3.75 19.72
C ALA A 4 -3.10 3.24 18.87
N GLU A 5 -2.53 2.09 19.23
CA GLU A 5 -1.49 1.41 18.44
C GLU A 5 -1.98 1.07 17.03
N PHE A 6 -3.20 0.55 16.88
CA PHE A 6 -3.81 0.31 15.57
C PHE A 6 -3.94 1.58 14.72
N ARG A 7 -4.40 2.69 15.31
CA ARG A 7 -4.53 3.97 14.61
C ARG A 7 -3.16 4.53 14.18
N THR A 8 -2.14 4.36 15.01
CA THR A 8 -0.77 4.75 14.66
C THR A 8 -0.26 3.94 13.47
N ILE A 9 -0.44 2.62 13.49
CA ILE A 9 -0.03 1.73 12.40
C ILE A 9 -0.79 2.06 11.11
N ASP A 10 -2.11 2.24 11.15
CA ASP A 10 -2.90 2.61 9.97
C ASP A 10 -2.45 3.95 9.36
N GLY A 11 -2.19 4.96 10.22
CA GLY A 11 -1.66 6.25 9.77
C GLY A 11 -0.28 6.14 9.12
N GLN A 12 0.60 5.29 9.65
CA GLN A 12 1.93 5.02 9.06
C GLN A 12 1.80 4.31 7.71
N ILE A 13 0.95 3.29 7.61
CA ILE A 13 0.70 2.55 6.36
C ILE A 13 0.14 3.49 5.29
N ASP A 14 -0.82 4.34 5.64
CA ASP A 14 -1.41 5.34 4.73
C ASP A 14 -0.39 6.37 4.24
N ALA A 15 0.50 6.85 5.12
CA ALA A 15 1.58 7.75 4.74
C ALA A 15 2.58 7.10 3.77
N VAL A 16 2.98 5.84 4.03
CA VAL A 16 3.84 5.08 3.13
C VAL A 16 3.15 4.84 1.79
N ALA A 17 1.88 4.41 1.79
CA ALA A 17 1.12 4.15 0.58
C ALA A 17 1.04 5.39 -0.32
N ARG A 18 0.75 6.57 0.24
CA ARG A 18 0.76 7.83 -0.52
C ARG A 18 2.13 8.14 -1.12
N ARG A 19 3.19 7.98 -0.34
CA ARG A 19 4.56 8.26 -0.81
C ARG A 19 4.97 7.32 -1.92
N THR A 20 4.66 6.03 -1.81
CA THR A 20 5.00 5.03 -2.83
C THR A 20 4.18 5.23 -4.09
N SER A 21 2.88 5.54 -4.00
CA SER A 21 2.06 5.90 -5.16
C SER A 21 2.62 7.12 -5.90
N HIS A 22 3.06 8.16 -5.18
CA HIS A 22 3.67 9.32 -5.80
C HIS A 22 5.01 8.98 -6.49
N ALA A 23 5.85 8.16 -5.84
CA ALA A 23 7.08 7.67 -6.46
C ALA A 23 6.79 6.86 -7.74
N LEU A 24 5.77 6.01 -7.73
CA LEU A 24 5.37 5.21 -8.89
C LEU A 24 4.93 6.08 -10.07
N LEU A 25 4.19 7.17 -9.82
CA LEU A 25 3.82 8.15 -10.85
C LEU A 25 5.06 8.81 -11.47
N ALA A 26 6.06 9.16 -10.66
CA ALA A 26 7.33 9.71 -11.15
C ALA A 26 8.11 8.70 -12.01
N LEU A 27 7.88 7.40 -11.81
CA LEU A 27 8.50 6.31 -12.54
C LEU A 27 7.67 5.80 -13.73
N ASP A 28 6.54 6.43 -14.09
CA ASP A 28 5.64 5.94 -15.15
C ASP A 28 6.35 5.74 -16.51
N GLY A 29 7.37 6.56 -16.81
CA GLY A 29 8.19 6.38 -18.01
C GLY A 29 8.89 5.02 -18.10
N LEU A 30 9.20 4.38 -16.96
CA LEU A 30 9.85 3.07 -16.91
C LEU A 30 8.94 1.94 -17.38
N ARG A 31 7.61 2.12 -17.30
CA ARG A 31 6.62 1.15 -17.78
C ARG A 31 6.84 0.78 -19.25
N ARG A 32 7.30 1.74 -20.06
CA ARG A 32 7.57 1.59 -21.49
C ARG A 32 9.06 1.67 -21.82
N SER A 33 9.94 1.53 -20.82
CA SER A 33 11.39 1.55 -21.04
C SER A 33 11.78 0.50 -22.09
N PRO A 34 12.73 0.80 -23.00
CA PRO A 34 13.27 -0.20 -23.92
C PRO A 34 14.02 -1.31 -23.16
N ASP A 35 14.58 -1.00 -21.99
CA ASP A 35 15.26 -1.95 -21.12
C ASP A 35 14.26 -2.88 -20.39
N PRO A 36 14.30 -4.20 -20.64
CA PRO A 36 13.46 -5.17 -19.93
C PRO A 36 13.61 -5.15 -18.41
N ALA A 37 14.81 -4.88 -17.89
CA ALA A 37 15.05 -4.84 -16.44
C ALA A 37 14.33 -3.67 -15.79
N MET A 38 14.32 -2.50 -16.44
CA MET A 38 13.59 -1.32 -15.97
C MET A 38 12.07 -1.54 -16.00
N ARG A 39 11.55 -2.23 -17.03
CA ARG A 39 10.12 -2.61 -17.07
C ARG A 39 9.76 -3.58 -15.95
N LEU A 40 10.65 -4.53 -15.63
CA LEU A 40 10.45 -5.47 -14.53
C LEU A 40 10.43 -4.73 -13.19
N ALA A 41 11.43 -3.88 -12.93
CA ALA A 41 11.51 -3.08 -11.71
C ALA A 41 10.26 -2.21 -11.51
N TYR A 42 9.74 -1.59 -12.59
CA TYR A 42 8.48 -0.85 -12.51
C TYR A 42 7.30 -1.72 -12.08
N ARG A 43 7.15 -2.93 -12.65
CA ARG A 43 6.08 -3.86 -12.29
C ARG A 43 6.21 -4.33 -10.84
N GLU A 44 7.41 -4.69 -10.40
CA GLU A 44 7.66 -5.12 -9.02
C GLU A 44 7.29 -4.01 -8.02
N VAL A 45 7.67 -2.76 -8.29
CA VAL A 45 7.29 -1.63 -7.43
C VAL A 45 5.77 -1.39 -7.48
N HIS A 46 5.14 -1.50 -8.65
CA HIS A 46 3.68 -1.38 -8.80
C HIS A 46 2.95 -2.45 -7.97
N ASP A 47 3.39 -3.70 -8.03
CA ASP A 47 2.78 -4.81 -7.30
C ASP A 47 2.95 -4.65 -5.78
N LEU A 48 4.13 -4.22 -5.33
CA LEU A 48 4.38 -3.88 -3.92
C LEU A 48 3.45 -2.77 -3.39
N VAL A 49 3.10 -1.79 -4.23
CA VAL A 49 2.09 -0.76 -3.87
C VAL A 49 0.71 -1.40 -3.70
N GLY A 50 0.36 -2.34 -4.57
CA GLY A 50 -0.87 -3.13 -4.46
C GLY A 50 -0.94 -3.92 -3.14
N ASP A 51 0.13 -4.65 -2.82
CA ASP A 51 0.24 -5.44 -1.59
C ASP A 51 0.13 -4.56 -0.34
N LEU A 52 0.75 -3.37 -0.34
CA LEU A 52 0.63 -2.41 0.75
C LEU A 52 -0.82 -1.92 0.92
N GLY A 53 -1.53 -1.70 -0.18
CA GLY A 53 -2.95 -1.36 -0.16
C GLY A 53 -3.80 -2.48 0.44
N ALA A 54 -3.55 -3.73 0.07
CA ALA A 54 -4.23 -4.91 0.63
C ALA A 54 -3.96 -5.08 2.13
N LEU A 55 -2.71 -4.86 2.56
CA LEU A 55 -2.34 -4.90 3.97
C LEU A 55 -3.10 -3.85 4.78
N ARG A 56 -3.24 -2.62 4.25
CA ARG A 56 -4.01 -1.56 4.90
C ARG A 56 -5.46 -1.96 5.13
N VAL A 57 -6.13 -2.50 4.11
CA VAL A 57 -7.53 -2.96 4.21
C VAL A 57 -7.64 -4.06 5.28
N THR A 58 -6.66 -4.96 5.32
CA THR A 58 -6.61 -6.03 6.32
C THR A 58 -6.48 -5.48 7.73
N VAL A 59 -5.54 -4.55 7.96
CA VAL A 59 -5.35 -3.90 9.27
C VAL A 59 -6.59 -3.12 9.70
N GLY A 60 -7.22 -2.35 8.79
CA GLY A 60 -8.45 -1.61 9.07
C GLY A 60 -9.63 -2.53 9.44
N SER A 61 -9.70 -3.70 8.81
CA SER A 61 -10.72 -4.72 9.12
C SER A 61 -10.50 -5.35 10.50
N LEU A 62 -9.25 -5.57 10.91
CA LEU A 62 -8.90 -6.06 12.25
C LEU A 62 -9.19 -5.04 13.36
N ALA A 63 -9.12 -3.74 13.04
CA ALA A 63 -9.40 -2.67 13.99
C ALA A 63 -10.92 -2.42 14.20
N THR A 64 -11.78 -2.96 13.33
CA THR A 64 -13.23 -2.78 13.42
C THR A 64 -13.87 -3.96 14.16
N PRO A 65 -14.52 -3.75 15.33
CA PRO A 65 -15.20 -4.85 16.01
C PRO A 65 -16.36 -5.38 15.15
N PRO A 66 -16.65 -6.70 15.20
CA PRO A 66 -17.76 -7.27 14.45
C PRO A 66 -19.07 -6.58 14.86
N ARG A 67 -19.87 -6.15 13.87
CA ARG A 67 -21.23 -5.67 14.14
C ARG A 67 -22.02 -6.81 14.76
N ARG A 68 -22.34 -6.72 16.05
CA ARG A 68 -23.33 -7.60 16.68
C ARG A 68 -24.68 -7.29 16.03
N THR A 69 -25.15 -8.18 15.16
CA THR A 69 -26.56 -8.23 14.77
C THR A 69 -27.33 -8.68 16.00
N ALA A 70 -28.20 -7.80 16.50
CA ALA A 70 -29.18 -8.10 17.54
C ALA A 70 -30.33 -8.94 16.96
#